data_AF-A0A966KBF6-F1
#
_entry.id   AF-A0A966KBF6-F1
#
_cell.length_a   1.000
_cell.length_b   1.000
_cell.length_c   1.000
_cell.angle_alpha   90.00
_cell.angle_beta   90.00
_cell.angle_gamma   90.00
#
_symmetry.space_group_name_H-M   'P 1'
#
loop_
_entity.id
_entity.type
_entity.pdbx_description
1 polymer ?
#
loop_
_entity_poly.entity_id
_entity_poly.type
_entity_poly.pdbx_seq_one_letter_code
_entity_poly.pdbx_strand_id
1 'polypeptide(L)'
;MCIRDSGKTIEDTKCYKCHAEKSGFGDGTLIYTRKDRRVQGLDRLKVMVARCNTELRLDLFPEDEADVVAYLNQQYYKFKP
;
A
#
# COMPACT_ATOMS: atom_id res chain seq x y z
N MET A 1 -22.03 7.80 3.59
CA MET A 1 -20.78 7.41 4.28
C MET A 1 -20.33 6.10 3.67
N CYS A 2 -19.68 6.16 2.51
CA CYS A 2 -19.20 4.96 1.81
C CYS A 2 -17.83 4.61 2.40
N ILE A 3 -17.75 3.60 3.26
CA ILE A 3 -16.47 2.97 3.54
C ILE A 3 -16.07 2.31 2.22
N ARG A 4 -15.12 2.94 1.51
CA ARG A 4 -14.61 2.53 0.20
C ARG A 4 -13.77 1.27 0.41
N ASP A 5 -14.34 0.10 0.10
CA ASP A 5 -13.58 -1.17 0.03
C ASP A 5 -12.50 -1.17 -1.07
N SER A 6 -12.41 -0.09 -1.86
CA SER A 6 -11.42 0.12 -2.92
C SER A 6 -9.99 -0.09 -2.45
N GLY A 7 -9.60 0.48 -1.29
CA GLY A 7 -8.20 0.43 -0.83
C GLY A 7 -7.68 -0.99 -0.59
N LYS A 8 -8.51 -1.84 0.01
CA LYS A 8 -8.20 -3.26 0.22
C LYS A 8 -8.17 -4.00 -1.12
N THR A 9 -9.21 -3.85 -1.94
CA THR A 9 -9.29 -4.55 -3.23
C THR A 9 -8.14 -4.19 -4.16
N ILE A 10 -7.74 -2.92 -4.21
CA ILE A 10 -6.60 -2.47 -4.99
C ILE A 10 -5.30 -3.07 -4.44
N GLU A 11 -5.12 -3.07 -3.12
CA GLU A 11 -3.94 -3.68 -2.50
C GLU A 11 -3.84 -5.18 -2.83
N ASP A 12 -4.92 -5.94 -2.61
CA ASP A 12 -5.01 -7.37 -2.89
C ASP A 12 -4.74 -7.70 -4.37
N THR A 13 -5.27 -6.89 -5.30
CA THR A 13 -5.22 -7.19 -6.75
C THR A 13 -4.02 -6.60 -7.48
N LYS A 14 -3.49 -5.45 -7.03
CA LYS A 14 -2.44 -4.70 -7.74
C LYS A 14 -1.09 -4.69 -7.01
N CYS A 15 -1.09 -4.80 -5.68
CA CYS A 15 0.13 -4.67 -4.87
C CYS A 15 0.64 -6.02 -4.35
N TYR A 16 -0.27 -6.87 -3.89
CA TYR A 16 0.05 -8.10 -3.16
C TYR A 16 1.05 -9.01 -3.89
N LYS A 17 0.81 -9.31 -5.17
CA LYS A 17 1.64 -10.25 -5.95
C LYS A 17 3.11 -9.82 -5.99
N CYS A 18 3.39 -8.58 -6.39
CA CYS A 18 4.76 -8.10 -6.47
C CYS A 18 5.40 -8.00 -5.07
N HIS A 19 4.62 -7.66 -4.05
CA HIS A 19 5.12 -7.63 -2.68
C HIS A 19 5.43 -9.04 -2.14
N ALA A 20 4.63 -10.04 -2.48
CA ALA A 20 4.86 -11.44 -2.11
C ALA A 20 6.13 -11.99 -2.78
N GLU A 21 6.35 -11.65 -4.05
CA GLU A 21 7.59 -11.98 -4.77
C GLU A 21 8.80 -11.25 -4.14
N LYS A 22 8.66 -9.95 -3.83
CA LYS A 22 9.74 -9.14 -3.23
C LYS A 22 10.03 -9.47 -1.78
N SER A 23 9.06 -9.98 -1.02
CA SER A 23 9.29 -10.38 0.36
C SER A 23 10.15 -11.65 0.44
N GLY A 24 10.19 -12.44 -0.63
CA GLY A 24 10.97 -13.67 -0.73
C GLY A 24 10.36 -14.87 0.01
N PHE A 25 9.26 -14.65 0.74
CA PHE A 25 8.54 -15.69 1.49
C PHE A 25 7.14 -15.96 0.93
N GLY A 26 6.76 -15.32 -0.19
CA GLY A 26 5.45 -15.49 -0.80
C GLY A 26 4.30 -14.78 -0.07
N ASP A 27 4.60 -13.98 0.96
CA ASP A 27 3.62 -13.18 1.68
C ASP A 27 3.87 -11.68 1.44
N GLY A 28 2.93 -11.01 0.78
CA GLY A 28 3.02 -9.58 0.45
C GLY A 28 2.91 -8.67 1.67
N THR A 29 2.26 -9.14 2.74
CA THR A 29 2.06 -8.32 3.95
C THR A 29 3.37 -8.06 4.71
N LEU A 30 4.37 -8.93 4.51
CA LEU A 30 5.70 -8.78 5.12
C LEU A 30 6.41 -7.49 4.70
N ILE A 31 6.14 -6.98 3.50
CA ILE A 31 6.68 -5.68 3.07
C ILE A 31 6.20 -4.53 3.97
N TYR A 32 4.99 -4.63 4.51
CA TYR A 32 4.40 -3.61 5.39
C TYR A 32 4.75 -3.82 6.87
N THR A 33 4.96 -5.06 7.30
CA THR A 33 5.13 -5.42 8.72
C THR A 33 6.58 -5.62 9.15
N ARG A 34 7.52 -5.81 8.21
CA ARG A 34 8.95 -5.99 8.52
C ARG A 34 9.53 -4.83 9.35
N LYS A 35 10.42 -5.15 10.29
CA LYS A 35 11.03 -4.17 11.20
C LYS A 35 11.90 -3.13 10.48
N ASP A 36 12.56 -3.53 9.41
CA ASP A 36 13.41 -2.70 8.56
C ASP A 36 12.66 -2.10 7.37
N ARG A 37 11.34 -1.94 7.49
CA ARG A 37 10.51 -1.30 6.46
C ARG A 37 10.97 0.13 6.18
N ARG A 38 11.03 0.47 4.90
CA ARG A 38 11.46 1.80 4.42
C ARG A 38 10.45 2.90 4.70
N VAL A 39 9.17 2.53 4.80
CA VAL A 39 8.08 3.45 5.08
C VAL A 39 7.97 3.65 6.59
N GLN A 40 8.35 4.83 7.06
CA GLN A 40 8.37 5.20 8.49
C GLN A 40 7.40 6.34 8.84
N GLY A 41 6.55 6.76 7.89
CA GLY A 41 5.55 7.80 8.12
C GLY A 41 4.53 7.89 7.00
N LEU A 42 3.45 8.64 7.23
CA LEU A 42 2.32 8.74 6.31
C LEU A 42 2.71 9.37 4.96
N ASP A 43 3.55 10.40 4.98
CA ASP A 43 4.02 11.04 3.73
C ASP A 43 4.88 10.11 2.88
N ARG A 44 5.73 9.31 3.54
CA ARG A 44 6.53 8.29 2.85
C ARG A 44 5.65 7.18 2.29
N LEU A 45 4.56 6.82 2.97
CA LEU A 45 3.60 5.84 2.48
C LEU A 45 2.92 6.35 1.20
N LYS A 46 2.43 7.59 1.19
CA LYS A 46 1.85 8.24 0.00
C LYS A 46 2.81 8.23 -1.19
N VAL A 47 4.05 8.68 -0.97
CA VAL A 47 5.09 8.70 -2.02
C VAL A 47 5.37 7.29 -2.55
N MET A 48 5.41 6.27 -1.69
CA MET A 48 5.64 4.89 -2.13
C MET A 48 4.48 4.34 -2.96
N VAL A 49 3.22 4.60 -2.56
CA VAL A 49 2.04 4.16 -3.32
C VAL A 49 2.00 4.85 -4.70
N ALA A 50 2.20 6.17 -4.74
CA ALA A 50 2.25 6.93 -6.00
C ALA A 50 3.38 6.46 -6.94
N ARG A 51 4.54 6.14 -6.35
CA ARG A 51 5.67 5.57 -7.11
C ARG A 51 5.30 4.21 -7.70
N CYS A 52 4.74 3.30 -6.90
CA CYS A 52 4.33 1.99 -7.41
C CYS A 52 3.27 2.12 -8.51
N ASN A 53 2.30 3.02 -8.37
CA ASN A 53 1.31 3.31 -9.41
C ASN A 53 1.98 3.74 -10.72
N THR A 54 2.94 4.67 -10.65
CA THR A 54 3.63 5.20 -11.82
C THR A 54 4.56 4.18 -12.49
N GLU A 55 5.41 3.51 -11.70
CA GLU A 55 6.40 2.54 -12.21
C GLU A 55 5.74 1.31 -12.82
N LEU A 56 4.62 0.85 -12.24
CA LEU A 56 3.89 -0.32 -12.72
C LEU A 56 2.71 0.03 -13.62
N ARG A 57 2.47 1.32 -13.88
CA ARG A 57 1.35 1.84 -14.70
C ARG A 57 0.02 1.20 -14.29
N LEU A 58 -0.32 1.33 -13.00
CA LEU A 58 -1.52 0.69 -12.43
C LEU A 58 -2.82 1.45 -12.75
N ASP A 59 -2.71 2.62 -13.39
CA ASP A 59 -3.80 3.52 -13.77
C ASP A 59 -4.71 3.88 -12.59
N LEU A 60 -4.14 3.98 -11.38
CA LEU A 60 -4.89 4.42 -10.20
C LEU A 60 -5.07 5.94 -10.23
N PHE A 61 -6.29 6.37 -9.93
CA PHE A 61 -6.58 7.79 -9.72
C PHE A 61 -6.03 8.26 -8.36
N PRO A 62 -5.83 9.57 -8.16
CA PRO A 62 -5.35 10.10 -6.88
C PRO A 62 -6.23 9.69 -5.68
N GLU A 63 -7.54 9.54 -5.88
CA GLU A 63 -8.47 9.11 -4.85
C GLU A 63 -8.29 7.62 -4.51
N ASP A 64 -7.87 6.79 -5.46
CA ASP A 64 -7.59 5.36 -5.28
C ASP A 64 -6.26 5.17 -4.52
N GLU A 65 -5.25 5.97 -4.86
CA GLU A 65 -3.99 6.01 -4.09
C GLU A 65 -4.26 6.41 -2.63
N ALA A 66 -5.10 7.42 -2.41
CA ALA A 66 -5.47 7.86 -1.07
C ALA A 66 -6.19 6.77 -0.27
N ASP A 67 -7.07 5.98 -0.92
CA ASP A 67 -7.74 4.84 -0.29
C ASP A 67 -6.78 3.73 0.09
N VAL A 68 -5.85 3.37 -0.80
CA VAL A 68 -4.81 2.36 -0.53
C VAL A 68 -3.95 2.82 0.65
N VAL A 69 -3.50 4.08 0.65
CA VAL A 69 -2.73 4.65 1.76
C VAL A 69 -3.52 4.60 3.06
N ALA A 70 -4.80 4.98 3.04
CA ALA A 70 -5.67 4.96 4.22
C ALA A 70 -5.85 3.53 4.75
N TYR A 71 -6.11 2.57 3.87
CA TYR A 71 -6.23 1.16 4.21
C TYR A 71 -4.94 0.62 4.82
N LEU A 72 -3.80 0.79 4.14
CA LEU A 72 -2.49 0.33 4.62
C LEU A 72 -2.13 0.98 5.96
N ASN A 73 -2.43 2.27 6.12
CA ASN A 73 -2.18 2.96 7.37
C ASN A 73 -3.05 2.42 8.51
N GLN A 74 -4.33 2.18 8.27
CA GLN A 74 -5.23 1.63 9.31
C GLN A 74 -4.87 0.20 9.70
N GLN A 75 -4.53 -0.65 8.72
CA GLN A 75 -4.27 -2.06 8.97
C GLN A 75 -2.85 -2.32 9.53
N TYR A 76 -1.81 -1.73 8.94
CA TYR A 76 -0.43 -2.13 9.21
C TYR A 76 0.41 -1.09 9.94
N TYR A 77 0.32 0.18 9.54
CA TYR A 77 1.28 1.20 10.00
C TYR A 77 0.82 1.96 11.24
N LYS A 78 -0.46 2.32 11.31
CA LYS A 78 -1.10 3.10 12.36
C LYS A 78 -0.38 4.43 12.64
N PHE A 79 0.16 5.05 11.60
CA PHE A 79 0.74 6.39 11.70
C PHE A 79 -0.34 7.40 12.09
N LYS A 80 0.04 8.30 12.99
CA LYS A 80 -0.80 9.45 13.32
C LYS A 80 -0.71 10.48 12.18
N PRO A 81 -1.81 11.20 11.88
CA PRO A 81 -1.79 12.33 10.96
C PRO A 81 -0.81 13.41 11.41
#